data_AF-A0AAD9FJL6-F1
#
_entry.id   AF-A0AAD9FJL6-F1
#
_cell.length_a   1.000
_cell.length_b   1.000
_cell.length_c   1.000
_cell.angle_alpha   90.00
_cell.angle_beta   90.00
_cell.angle_gamma   90.00
#
_symmetry.space_group_name_H-M   'P 1'
#
loop_
_entity.id
_entity.type
_entity.pdbx_description
1 polymer ?
#
loop_
_entity_poly.entity_id
_entity_poly.type
_entity_poly.pdbx_seq_one_letter_code
_entity_poly.pdbx_strand_id
1 'polypeptide(L)'
;MGANEVCHSPLVSNLLPSSFRSSSQLSGSHGPGFAKLNRREGAGGWSPLSSDRYQWLQVDLGERTHITAVSTQGRYGSSDWLTAYLLMFSDTGHNWRQYRQEDSIGAFPGNSNADSVVQHKLQQPVIGRYVRLIPLDWNPNGRIGLRLETFGCPYNSDVVSFDGRSSLLYRLIPRPRQATRESVSLIFKALSNSGTLLHAEGRSEHSLSLQLQKGRLLLTLRRGTTPKPSYSQCHDH
;
A
#
# COMPACT_ATOMS: atom_id res chain seq x y z
N MET A 1 -2.75 -7.74 -23.80
CA MET A 1 -1.43 -7.06 -23.82
C MET A 1 -1.59 -5.78 -23.01
N GLY A 2 -1.31 -5.81 -21.71
CA GLY A 2 -1.30 -4.62 -20.86
C GLY A 2 0.15 -4.36 -20.48
N ALA A 3 0.62 -3.13 -20.68
CA ALA A 3 1.96 -2.71 -20.32
C ALA A 3 2.26 -3.05 -18.85
N ASN A 4 3.54 -3.31 -18.54
CA ASN A 4 4.05 -3.21 -17.16
C ASN A 4 3.85 -1.75 -16.71
N GLU A 5 2.64 -1.39 -16.31
CA GLU A 5 2.33 -0.07 -15.82
C GLU A 5 3.01 0.05 -14.47
N VAL A 6 4.04 0.90 -14.42
CA VAL A 6 4.77 1.17 -13.17
C VAL A 6 3.76 1.75 -12.18
N CYS A 7 3.52 1.06 -11.06
CA CYS A 7 2.55 1.45 -10.03
C CYS A 7 3.00 2.72 -9.28
N HIS A 8 2.97 3.86 -9.98
CA HIS A 8 3.48 5.14 -9.51
C HIS A 8 2.78 6.33 -10.19
N SER A 9 1.54 6.14 -10.61
CA SER A 9 0.72 7.20 -11.20
C SER A 9 0.18 8.12 -10.09
N PRO A 10 0.01 9.43 -10.36
CA PRO A 10 -0.61 10.35 -9.40
C PRO A 10 -2.07 9.97 -9.14
N LEU A 11 -2.50 10.03 -7.88
CA LEU A 11 -3.82 9.55 -7.44
C LEU A 11 -4.77 10.70 -7.05
N VAL A 12 -4.24 11.85 -6.67
CA VAL A 12 -4.97 12.97 -6.06
C VAL A 12 -5.30 14.06 -7.09
N SER A 13 -4.46 14.22 -8.11
CA SER A 13 -4.61 15.24 -9.16
C SER A 13 -6.02 15.34 -9.76
N ASN A 14 -6.67 14.19 -10.01
CA ASN A 14 -7.99 14.12 -10.66
C ASN A 14 -9.18 14.00 -9.69
N LEU A 15 -8.95 13.97 -8.37
CA LEU A 15 -10.04 13.81 -7.40
C LEU A 15 -10.90 15.07 -7.28
N LEU A 16 -12.19 14.90 -6.98
CA LEU A 16 -13.07 16.03 -6.71
C LEU A 16 -12.71 16.70 -5.37
N PRO A 17 -13.01 18.00 -5.18
CA PRO A 17 -12.79 18.67 -3.90
C PRO A 17 -13.47 17.97 -2.70
N SER A 18 -14.60 17.29 -2.92
CA SER A 18 -15.34 16.51 -1.92
C SER A 18 -14.59 15.28 -1.39
N SER A 19 -13.57 14.80 -2.12
CA SER A 19 -12.67 13.73 -1.67
C SER A 19 -11.73 14.18 -0.55
N PHE A 20 -11.62 15.49 -0.29
CA PHE A 20 -10.71 16.04 0.71
C PHE A 20 -11.48 16.45 1.95
N ARG A 21 -10.92 16.12 3.12
CA ARG A 21 -11.44 16.55 4.43
C ARG A 21 -10.29 16.99 5.30
N SER A 22 -10.56 17.88 6.25
CA SER A 22 -9.60 18.31 7.25
C SER A 22 -10.24 18.44 8.62
N SER A 23 -9.40 18.54 9.66
CA SER A 23 -9.82 18.88 11.02
C SER A 23 -10.55 20.21 11.08
N SER A 24 -10.02 21.21 10.38
CA SER A 24 -10.54 22.57 10.29
C SER A 24 -10.01 23.27 9.03
N GLN A 25 -10.45 24.50 8.79
CA GLN A 25 -9.92 25.38 7.74
C GLN A 25 -9.92 26.82 8.24
N LEU A 26 -8.87 27.58 7.91
CA LEU A 26 -8.72 28.98 8.34
C LEU A 26 -9.81 29.90 7.76
N SER A 27 -10.16 29.69 6.49
CA SER A 27 -11.30 30.34 5.83
C SER A 27 -11.76 29.48 4.66
N GLY A 28 -12.81 29.91 3.94
CA GLY A 28 -13.29 29.22 2.74
C GLY A 28 -12.22 29.01 1.67
N SER A 29 -11.26 29.94 1.53
CA SER A 29 -10.16 29.83 0.56
C SER A 29 -9.00 28.95 1.01
N HIS A 30 -8.96 28.52 2.28
CA HIS A 30 -7.95 27.61 2.83
C HIS A 30 -8.48 26.18 3.01
N GLY A 31 -9.62 25.88 2.39
CA GLY A 31 -10.28 24.58 2.51
C GLY A 31 -9.44 23.42 1.97
N PRO A 32 -9.74 22.19 2.39
CA PRO A 32 -8.96 21.00 2.04
C PRO A 32 -8.97 20.68 0.53
N GLY A 33 -10.00 21.11 -0.22
CA GLY A 33 -10.06 20.95 -1.68
C GLY A 33 -9.01 21.75 -2.47
N PHE A 34 -8.33 22.72 -1.83
CA PHE A 34 -7.20 23.45 -2.43
C PHE A 34 -5.85 22.77 -2.20
N ALA A 35 -5.81 21.66 -1.46
CA ALA A 35 -4.57 20.98 -1.06
C ALA A 35 -3.97 20.05 -2.13
N LYS A 36 -4.34 20.19 -3.40
CA LYS A 36 -3.69 19.43 -4.48
C LYS A 36 -2.29 19.99 -4.74
N LEU A 37 -1.32 19.11 -4.95
CA LEU A 37 0.05 19.50 -5.33
C LEU A 37 0.05 20.48 -6.51
N ASN A 38 0.92 21.48 -6.47
CA ASN A 38 1.06 22.54 -7.47
C ASN A 38 -0.17 23.43 -7.70
N ARG A 39 -1.31 23.19 -7.01
CA ARG A 39 -2.46 24.08 -7.09
C ARG A 39 -2.12 25.45 -6.52
N ARG A 40 -2.62 26.50 -7.17
CA ARG A 40 -2.39 27.91 -6.78
C ARG A 40 -3.70 28.66 -6.48
N GLU A 41 -4.85 28.07 -6.80
CA GLU A 41 -6.17 28.63 -6.50
C GLU A 41 -6.46 28.71 -5.00
N GLY A 42 -7.52 29.43 -4.65
CA GLY A 42 -7.87 29.72 -3.26
C GLY A 42 -6.79 30.57 -2.60
N ALA A 43 -6.43 30.23 -1.37
CA ALA A 43 -5.28 30.80 -0.69
C ALA A 43 -3.98 30.01 -0.97
N GLY A 44 -3.92 29.23 -2.05
CA GLY A 44 -2.71 28.52 -2.47
C GLY A 44 -2.48 27.16 -1.80
N GLY A 45 -3.45 26.61 -1.08
CA GLY A 45 -3.34 25.33 -0.35
C GLY A 45 -4.28 25.25 0.85
N TRP A 46 -4.20 24.15 1.61
CA TRP A 46 -4.93 24.01 2.87
C TRP A 46 -4.15 24.60 4.05
N SER A 47 -4.87 25.26 4.94
CA SER A 47 -4.38 25.63 6.28
C SER A 47 -5.51 25.47 7.31
N PRO A 48 -5.25 24.86 8.47
CA PRO A 48 -6.22 24.73 9.55
C PRO A 48 -6.49 26.08 10.24
N LEU A 49 -7.57 26.14 11.03
CA LEU A 49 -7.94 27.32 11.82
C LEU A 49 -6.85 27.66 12.86
N SER A 50 -6.41 26.65 13.60
CA SER A 50 -5.32 26.73 14.58
C SER A 50 -4.13 25.88 14.10
N SER A 51 -2.91 26.33 14.39
CA SER A 51 -1.70 25.53 14.15
C SER A 51 -1.29 24.84 15.45
N ASP A 52 -1.72 23.59 15.60
CA ASP A 52 -1.41 22.71 16.72
C ASP A 52 -1.23 21.27 16.22
N ARG A 53 -0.83 20.35 17.11
CA ARG A 53 -0.53 18.95 16.76
C ARG A 53 -1.78 18.07 16.59
N TYR A 54 -2.98 18.64 16.70
CA TYR A 54 -4.25 17.91 16.56
C TYR A 54 -4.89 18.08 15.18
N GLN A 55 -4.25 18.85 14.29
CA GLN A 55 -4.75 19.09 12.96
C GLN A 55 -4.47 17.91 12.02
N TRP A 56 -5.31 17.76 11.00
CA TRP A 56 -5.11 16.75 9.98
C TRP A 56 -5.73 17.16 8.65
N LEU A 57 -5.14 16.68 7.57
CA LEU A 57 -5.70 16.72 6.22
C LEU A 57 -5.75 15.29 5.70
N GLN A 58 -6.88 14.90 5.12
CA GLN A 58 -7.06 13.57 4.55
C GLN A 58 -7.68 13.62 3.17
N VAL A 59 -7.45 12.54 2.42
CA VAL A 59 -7.96 12.32 1.08
C VAL A 59 -8.59 10.93 1.01
N ASP A 60 -9.80 10.87 0.47
CA ASP A 60 -10.46 9.64 0.01
C ASP A 60 -10.10 9.39 -1.46
N LEU A 61 -9.35 8.32 -1.72
CA LEU A 61 -8.94 7.93 -3.07
C LEU A 61 -10.10 7.30 -3.88
N GLY A 62 -11.27 7.11 -3.26
CA GLY A 62 -12.49 6.57 -3.88
C GLY A 62 -12.54 5.04 -3.89
N GLU A 63 -11.41 4.39 -4.17
CA GLU A 63 -11.27 2.93 -4.18
C GLU A 63 -10.05 2.47 -3.39
N ARG A 64 -9.89 1.15 -3.24
CA ARG A 64 -8.72 0.57 -2.59
C ARG A 64 -7.54 0.66 -3.56
N THR A 65 -6.40 1.14 -3.08
CA THR A 65 -5.27 1.52 -3.93
C THR A 65 -3.96 1.02 -3.33
N HIS A 66 -3.03 0.60 -4.20
CA HIS A 66 -1.63 0.44 -3.83
C HIS A 66 -0.97 1.81 -3.81
N ILE A 67 -0.58 2.29 -2.62
CA ILE A 67 0.05 3.59 -2.41
C ILE A 67 1.56 3.36 -2.26
N THR A 68 2.34 4.00 -3.11
CA THR A 68 3.80 3.78 -3.22
C THR A 68 4.62 5.01 -2.84
N ALA A 69 4.05 6.22 -2.89
CA ALA A 69 4.71 7.43 -2.42
C ALA A 69 3.73 8.51 -2.01
N VAL A 70 4.24 9.49 -1.25
CA VAL A 70 3.55 10.74 -0.93
C VAL A 70 4.47 11.92 -1.23
N SER A 71 3.91 12.98 -1.78
CA SER A 71 4.58 14.26 -1.96
C SER A 71 3.87 15.34 -1.18
N THR A 72 4.63 16.22 -0.53
CA THR A 72 4.12 17.39 0.18
C THR A 72 4.75 18.67 -0.37
N GLN A 73 4.00 19.75 -0.28
CA GLN A 73 4.41 21.10 -0.67
C GLN A 73 3.72 22.08 0.28
N GLY A 74 4.34 23.22 0.59
CA GLY A 74 3.70 24.25 1.42
C GLY A 74 2.59 24.99 0.69
N ARG A 75 1.92 25.94 1.37
CA ARG A 75 0.88 26.78 0.77
C ARG A 75 1.52 27.87 -0.10
N TYR A 76 1.13 27.91 -1.37
CA TYR A 76 1.71 28.81 -2.36
C TYR A 76 1.61 30.29 -1.95
N GLY A 77 2.69 31.04 -2.17
CA GLY A 77 2.73 32.48 -1.90
C GLY A 77 2.61 32.85 -0.42
N SER A 78 3.06 31.98 0.49
CA SER A 78 2.95 32.19 1.93
C SER A 78 4.17 31.70 2.72
N SER A 79 4.15 31.93 4.03
CA SER A 79 5.11 31.33 4.97
C SER A 79 4.60 30.01 5.59
N ASP A 80 3.53 29.42 5.05
CA ASP A 80 2.85 28.29 5.68
C ASP A 80 3.28 26.96 5.04
N TRP A 81 4.01 26.15 5.80
CA TRP A 81 4.38 24.78 5.43
C TRP A 81 4.67 23.94 6.66
N LEU A 82 4.33 22.65 6.59
CA LEU A 82 4.77 21.69 7.61
C LEU A 82 6.23 21.28 7.39
N THR A 83 6.95 21.02 8.47
CA THR A 83 8.36 20.58 8.48
C THR A 83 8.50 19.13 8.94
N ALA A 84 7.46 18.57 9.59
CA ALA A 84 7.37 17.16 9.93
C ALA A 84 5.90 16.71 10.00
N TYR A 85 5.63 15.44 9.68
CA TYR A 85 4.26 14.88 9.73
C TYR A 85 4.23 13.38 9.97
N LEU A 86 3.10 12.87 10.47
CA LEU A 86 2.76 11.44 10.43
C LEU A 86 1.92 11.14 9.20
N LEU A 87 2.18 9.99 8.59
CA LEU A 87 1.40 9.43 7.51
C LEU A 87 0.50 8.31 8.03
N MET A 88 -0.80 8.46 7.85
CA MET A 88 -1.82 7.53 8.31
C MET A 88 -2.64 7.00 7.13
N PHE A 89 -3.06 5.74 7.23
CA PHE A 89 -3.83 5.05 6.22
C PHE A 89 -5.07 4.38 6.81
N SER A 90 -6.13 4.24 6.01
CA SER A 90 -7.33 3.50 6.40
C SER A 90 -8.04 2.91 5.19
N ASP A 91 -8.74 1.79 5.39
CA ASP A 91 -9.69 1.25 4.40
C ASP A 91 -11.09 1.89 4.55
N THR A 92 -11.51 2.24 5.78
CA THR A 92 -12.88 2.72 6.07
C THR A 92 -13.02 4.22 6.37
N GLY A 93 -11.92 4.93 6.60
CA GLY A 93 -11.92 6.32 7.08
C GLY A 93 -12.08 6.46 8.60
N HIS A 94 -12.29 5.37 9.34
CA HIS A 94 -12.47 5.37 10.80
C HIS A 94 -11.31 4.74 11.55
N ASN A 95 -10.80 3.60 11.08
CA ASN A 95 -9.72 2.86 11.74
C ASN A 95 -8.38 3.18 11.07
N TRP A 96 -7.63 4.09 11.68
CA TRP A 96 -6.39 4.60 11.12
C TRP A 96 -5.18 3.81 11.59
N ARG A 97 -4.27 3.52 10.66
CA ARG A 97 -2.99 2.89 10.92
C ARG A 97 -1.87 3.85 10.54
N GLN A 98 -0.95 4.07 11.47
CA GLN A 98 0.26 4.85 11.18
C GLN A 98 1.20 4.03 10.30
N TYR A 99 1.77 4.66 9.29
CA TYR A 99 2.89 4.08 8.56
C TYR A 99 4.18 4.25 9.33
N ARG A 100 4.94 3.16 9.45
CA ARG A 100 6.25 3.12 10.09
C ARG A 100 7.21 2.40 9.18
N GLN A 101 8.40 2.95 9.00
CA GLN A 101 9.51 2.20 8.42
C GLN A 101 10.18 1.42 9.55
N GLU A 102 10.81 0.28 9.24
CA GLU A 102 11.68 -0.39 10.19
C GLU A 102 12.69 0.63 10.75
N ASP A 103 12.86 0.61 12.06
CA ASP A 103 13.80 1.48 12.80
C ASP A 103 13.55 3.00 12.74
N SER A 104 12.38 3.46 12.26
CA SER A 104 12.04 4.90 12.26
C SER A 104 11.02 5.27 13.34
N ILE A 105 11.10 6.51 13.85
CA ILE A 105 10.13 7.11 14.79
C ILE A 105 8.73 7.27 14.13
N GLY A 106 8.61 6.94 12.83
CA GLY A 106 7.37 6.97 12.06
C GLY A 106 6.92 8.38 11.65
N ALA A 107 7.78 9.38 11.84
CA ALA A 107 7.62 10.75 11.35
C ALA A 107 8.38 10.95 10.03
N PHE A 108 7.77 11.66 9.10
CA PHE A 108 8.36 12.04 7.83
C PHE A 108 8.86 13.49 7.87
N PRO A 109 10.09 13.75 7.40
CA PRO A 109 10.54 15.10 7.13
C PRO A 109 9.62 15.77 6.10
N GLY A 110 9.18 16.98 6.42
CA GLY A 110 8.31 17.80 5.59
C GLY A 110 9.09 18.76 4.69
N ASN A 111 8.51 19.92 4.46
CA ASN A 111 9.03 20.95 3.57
C ASN A 111 9.92 21.95 4.32
N SER A 112 10.82 22.61 3.60
CA SER A 112 11.64 23.72 4.10
C SER A 112 11.19 25.10 3.59
N ASN A 113 10.22 25.13 2.69
CA ASN A 113 9.64 26.33 2.09
C ASN A 113 8.27 26.02 1.47
N ALA A 114 7.61 27.05 0.93
CA ALA A 114 6.27 26.95 0.35
C ALA A 114 6.21 26.25 -1.03
N ASP A 115 7.30 26.27 -1.80
CA ASP A 115 7.27 26.00 -3.24
C ASP A 115 7.90 24.66 -3.64
N SER A 116 8.92 24.21 -2.94
CA SER A 116 9.60 22.94 -3.22
C SER A 116 8.72 21.75 -2.87
N VAL A 117 8.72 20.75 -3.76
CA VAL A 117 8.04 19.47 -3.54
C VAL A 117 9.01 18.53 -2.82
N VAL A 118 8.57 17.97 -1.70
CA VAL A 118 9.29 16.92 -0.98
C VAL A 118 8.54 15.61 -1.19
N GLN A 119 9.19 14.62 -1.80
CA GLN A 119 8.61 13.31 -2.07
C GLN A 119 9.27 12.24 -1.21
N HIS A 120 8.44 11.38 -0.62
CA HIS A 120 8.87 10.19 0.09
C HIS A 120 8.29 8.94 -0.58
N LYS A 121 9.19 8.09 -1.09
CA LYS A 121 8.82 6.74 -1.54
C LYS A 121 8.65 5.84 -0.32
N LEU A 122 7.56 5.11 -0.27
CA LEU A 122 7.30 4.15 0.80
C LEU A 122 8.11 2.89 0.53
N GLN A 123 9.03 2.56 1.44
CA GLN A 123 9.81 1.31 1.37
C GLN A 123 8.89 0.08 1.26
N GLN A 124 7.80 0.07 2.02
CA GLN A 124 6.74 -0.92 1.92
C GLN A 124 5.48 -0.23 1.39
N PRO A 125 5.03 -0.52 0.16
CA PRO A 125 3.76 0.00 -0.35
C PRO A 125 2.60 -0.35 0.58
N VAL A 126 1.67 0.59 0.73
CA VAL A 126 0.49 0.42 1.58
C VAL A 126 -0.73 0.15 0.72
N ILE A 127 -1.58 -0.77 1.14
CA ILE A 127 -2.90 -0.98 0.52
C ILE A 127 -3.92 -0.28 1.41
N GLY A 128 -4.65 0.69 0.86
CA GLY A 128 -5.69 1.44 1.56
C GLY A 128 -6.49 2.32 0.62
N ARG A 129 -7.56 2.94 1.13
CA ARG A 129 -8.41 3.88 0.37
C ARG A 129 -8.23 5.32 0.83
N TYR A 130 -7.97 5.51 2.12
CA TYR A 130 -7.83 6.84 2.72
C TYR A 130 -6.39 7.09 3.13
N VAL A 131 -5.92 8.30 2.86
CA VAL A 131 -4.62 8.81 3.30
C VAL A 131 -4.85 10.03 4.18
N ARG A 132 -4.17 10.12 5.33
CA ARG A 132 -4.23 11.27 6.22
C ARG A 132 -2.82 11.68 6.64
N LEU A 133 -2.54 12.98 6.55
CA LEU A 133 -1.34 13.60 7.06
C LEU A 133 -1.69 14.34 8.36
N ILE A 134 -0.92 14.07 9.41
CA ILE A 134 -1.01 14.76 10.69
C ILE A 134 0.26 15.59 10.86
N PRO A 135 0.20 16.93 10.77
CA PRO A 135 1.35 17.78 11.00
C PRO A 135 1.89 17.60 12.42
N LEU A 136 3.20 17.42 12.54
CA LEU A 136 3.90 17.35 13.82
C LEU A 136 4.63 18.64 14.14
N ASP A 137 5.14 19.31 13.11
CA ASP A 137 5.88 20.57 13.19
C ASP A 137 5.74 21.38 11.89
N TRP A 138 5.97 22.68 11.95
CA TRP A 138 5.80 23.63 10.84
C TRP A 138 6.75 24.82 10.94
N ASN A 139 6.74 25.69 9.93
CA ASN A 139 7.55 26.91 9.95
C ASN A 139 7.24 27.76 11.20
N PRO A 140 8.23 28.08 12.07
CA PRO A 140 8.00 28.89 13.26
C PRO A 140 7.53 30.31 12.93
N ASN A 141 7.81 30.81 11.72
CA ASN A 141 7.41 32.14 11.26
C ASN A 141 6.09 32.14 10.47
N GLY A 142 5.36 31.02 10.45
CA GLY A 142 4.11 30.86 9.69
C GLY A 142 3.13 29.91 10.36
N ARG A 143 2.25 29.31 9.55
CA ARG A 143 1.24 28.32 9.99
C ARG A 143 1.49 26.96 9.36
N ILE A 144 0.69 25.98 9.77
CA ILE A 144 0.52 24.75 9.00
C ILE A 144 -0.04 25.11 7.61
N GLY A 145 0.68 24.69 6.57
CA GLY A 145 0.25 24.80 5.18
C GLY A 145 0.60 23.52 4.42
N LEU A 146 -0.32 23.05 3.58
CA LEU A 146 -0.13 21.80 2.84
C LEU A 146 -0.82 21.78 1.49
N ARG A 147 -0.07 21.27 0.51
CA ARG A 147 -0.53 20.67 -0.72
C ARG A 147 0.10 19.28 -0.83
N LEU A 148 -0.61 18.30 -1.37
CA LEU A 148 -0.14 16.94 -1.46
C LEU A 148 -0.53 16.23 -2.76
N GLU A 149 0.25 15.20 -3.06
CA GLU A 149 -0.05 14.17 -4.06
C GLU A 149 0.33 12.81 -3.46
N THR A 150 -0.38 11.76 -3.84
CA THR A 150 -0.01 10.38 -3.51
C THR A 150 0.11 9.60 -4.79
N PHE A 151 1.06 8.67 -4.85
CA PHE A 151 1.35 7.92 -6.07
C PHE A 151 1.05 6.45 -5.87
N GLY A 152 0.65 5.77 -6.94
CA GLY A 152 0.25 4.38 -6.85
C GLY A 152 -0.51 3.87 -8.07
N CYS A 153 -1.34 2.86 -7.83
CA CYS A 153 -2.23 2.26 -8.82
C CYS A 153 -3.41 1.57 -8.13
N PRO A 154 -4.55 1.37 -8.82
CA PRO A 154 -5.70 0.66 -8.27
C PRO A 154 -5.32 -0.72 -7.71
N TYR A 155 -5.90 -1.09 -6.55
CA TYR A 155 -5.73 -2.41 -5.96
C TYR A 155 -6.82 -3.35 -6.47
N ASN A 156 -6.52 -4.09 -7.54
CA ASN A 156 -7.37 -5.17 -8.01
C ASN A 156 -7.04 -6.45 -7.24
N SER A 157 -8.01 -6.96 -6.47
CA SER A 157 -7.89 -8.28 -5.85
C SER A 157 -9.15 -9.10 -6.07
N ASP A 158 -8.97 -10.29 -6.62
CA ASP A 158 -10.00 -11.32 -6.61
C ASP A 158 -10.10 -11.87 -5.19
N VAL A 159 -11.18 -11.52 -4.47
CA VAL A 159 -11.46 -12.08 -3.15
C VAL A 159 -12.19 -13.40 -3.34
N VAL A 160 -11.49 -14.51 -3.16
CA VAL A 160 -12.10 -15.84 -3.15
C VAL A 160 -12.41 -16.24 -1.72
N SER A 161 -13.65 -16.65 -1.45
CA SER A 161 -14.06 -17.19 -0.15
C SER A 161 -14.08 -18.71 -0.22
N PHE A 162 -13.45 -19.37 0.75
CA PHE A 162 -13.43 -20.82 0.86
C PHE A 162 -14.12 -21.22 2.16
N ASP A 163 -15.21 -21.98 2.05
CA ASP A 163 -16.01 -22.51 3.17
C ASP A 163 -15.53 -23.89 3.65
N GLY A 164 -14.38 -24.36 3.12
CA GLY A 164 -13.86 -25.70 3.33
C GLY A 164 -14.30 -26.73 2.28
N ARG A 165 -15.19 -26.36 1.34
CA ARG A 165 -15.58 -27.20 0.19
C ARG A 165 -15.03 -26.69 -1.14
N SER A 166 -14.64 -25.42 -1.20
CA SER A 166 -14.02 -24.82 -2.38
C SER A 166 -12.49 -24.95 -2.33
N SER A 167 -11.87 -25.12 -3.50
CA SER A 167 -10.41 -25.10 -3.67
C SER A 167 -10.05 -24.39 -4.97
N LEU A 168 -8.97 -23.60 -4.98
CA LEU A 168 -8.44 -23.01 -6.20
C LEU A 168 -7.36 -23.93 -6.78
N LEU A 169 -7.56 -24.41 -8.01
CA LEU A 169 -6.57 -25.24 -8.70
C LEU A 169 -5.63 -24.34 -9.51
N TYR A 170 -4.39 -24.18 -9.04
CA TYR A 170 -3.34 -23.47 -9.76
C TYR A 170 -2.37 -24.46 -10.39
N ARG A 171 -2.28 -24.46 -11.73
CA ARG A 171 -1.36 -25.34 -12.48
C ARG A 171 -0.18 -24.52 -12.98
N LEU A 172 1.01 -24.76 -12.42
CA LEU A 172 2.26 -24.21 -12.94
C LEU A 172 2.54 -24.81 -14.32
N ILE A 173 2.58 -23.97 -15.35
CA ILE A 173 2.94 -24.37 -16.71
C ILE A 173 4.45 -24.11 -16.86
N PRO A 174 5.31 -25.15 -16.96
CA PRO A 174 6.75 -24.94 -17.07
C PRO A 174 7.06 -24.23 -18.39
N ARG A 175 7.60 -23.00 -18.33
CA ARG A 175 8.17 -22.37 -19.52
C ARG A 175 9.59 -22.88 -19.73
N PRO A 176 10.02 -23.26 -20.96
CA PRO A 176 11.29 -23.96 -21.16
C PRO A 176 12.58 -23.14 -20.92
N ARG A 177 12.52 -21.92 -20.41
CA ARG A 177 13.72 -21.10 -20.17
C ARG A 177 13.58 -20.26 -18.91
N GLN A 178 14.50 -20.52 -17.97
CA GLN A 178 14.95 -19.65 -16.87
C GLN A 178 13.87 -19.08 -15.94
N ALA A 179 13.58 -19.79 -14.86
CA ALA A 179 13.22 -19.14 -13.60
C ALA A 179 14.15 -19.69 -12.52
N THR A 180 15.11 -18.88 -12.07
CA THR A 180 16.01 -19.23 -10.96
C THR A 180 15.29 -19.17 -9.61
N ARG A 181 14.07 -18.60 -9.55
CA ARG A 181 13.20 -18.56 -8.37
C ARG A 181 11.76 -18.21 -8.76
N GLU A 182 10.79 -19.02 -8.35
CA GLU A 182 9.36 -18.67 -8.40
C GLU A 182 8.89 -18.36 -6.96
N SER A 183 8.19 -17.25 -6.77
CA SER A 183 7.64 -16.84 -5.46
C SER A 183 6.13 -16.76 -5.52
N VAL A 184 5.45 -17.45 -4.60
CA VAL A 184 4.00 -17.35 -4.39
C VAL A 184 3.78 -16.69 -3.03
N SER A 185 3.15 -15.51 -3.02
CA SER A 185 2.82 -14.76 -1.79
C SER A 185 1.31 -14.81 -1.56
N LEU A 186 0.91 -15.24 -0.37
CA LEU A 186 -0.50 -15.38 0.02
C LEU A 186 -0.76 -14.55 1.27
N ILE A 187 -1.77 -13.68 1.23
CA ILE A 187 -2.30 -13.00 2.41
C ILE A 187 -3.72 -13.55 2.63
N PHE A 188 -3.93 -14.22 3.76
CA PHE A 188 -5.22 -14.82 4.09
C PHE A 188 -5.73 -14.28 5.43
N LYS A 189 -7.05 -14.33 5.60
CA LYS A 189 -7.72 -14.20 6.90
C LYS A 189 -8.49 -15.48 7.14
N ALA A 190 -8.31 -16.11 8.30
CA ALA A 190 -8.99 -17.35 8.66
C ALA A 190 -9.97 -17.09 9.81
N LEU A 191 -11.19 -17.63 9.70
CA LEU A 191 -12.19 -17.64 10.79
C LEU A 191 -11.89 -18.73 11.83
N SER A 192 -11.19 -19.79 11.42
CA SER A 192 -10.71 -20.86 12.28
C SER A 192 -9.21 -20.72 12.53
N ASN A 193 -8.77 -21.07 13.73
CA ASN A 193 -7.35 -21.11 14.09
C ASN A 193 -6.64 -22.40 13.62
N SER A 194 -7.36 -23.29 12.93
CA SER A 194 -6.82 -24.55 12.41
C SER A 194 -7.44 -24.93 11.06
N GLY A 195 -6.63 -25.45 10.13
CA GLY A 195 -7.06 -25.91 8.80
C GLY A 195 -5.93 -25.90 7.75
N THR A 196 -6.17 -26.53 6.61
CA THR A 196 -5.23 -26.51 5.47
C THR A 196 -5.40 -25.22 4.67
N LEU A 197 -4.29 -24.51 4.41
CA LEU A 197 -4.28 -23.25 3.66
C LEU A 197 -3.83 -23.44 2.21
N LEU A 198 -2.85 -24.31 1.99
CA LEU A 198 -2.34 -24.65 0.67
C LEU A 198 -1.93 -26.11 0.66
N HIS A 199 -2.29 -26.81 -0.42
CA HIS A 199 -1.81 -28.15 -0.71
C HIS A 199 -1.42 -28.20 -2.19
N ALA A 200 -0.18 -28.58 -2.46
CA ALA A 200 0.36 -28.71 -3.80
C ALA A 200 0.93 -30.11 -3.96
N GLU A 201 0.59 -30.76 -5.07
CA GLU A 201 1.12 -32.06 -5.46
C GLU A 201 1.97 -31.91 -6.71
N GLY A 202 3.20 -32.41 -6.63
CA GLY A 202 4.15 -32.51 -7.72
C GLY A 202 4.09 -33.89 -8.38
N ARG A 203 4.88 -34.04 -9.46
CA ARG A 203 5.06 -35.34 -10.11
C ARG A 203 5.74 -36.31 -9.15
N SER A 204 5.42 -37.61 -9.26
CA SER A 204 5.99 -38.66 -8.42
C SER A 204 5.71 -38.48 -6.93
N GLU A 205 4.46 -38.17 -6.54
CA GLU A 205 3.97 -38.10 -5.14
C GLU A 205 4.69 -37.09 -4.22
N HIS A 206 5.45 -36.17 -4.77
CA HIS A 206 5.98 -35.05 -3.98
C HIS A 206 4.81 -34.16 -3.59
N SER A 207 4.75 -33.71 -2.34
CA SER A 207 3.72 -32.75 -1.93
C SER A 207 4.26 -31.70 -0.98
N LEU A 208 3.64 -30.53 -1.04
CA LEU A 208 3.88 -29.39 -0.18
C LEU A 208 2.53 -28.99 0.41
N SER A 209 2.43 -28.95 1.74
CA SER A 209 1.24 -28.44 2.42
C SER A 209 1.60 -27.35 3.41
N LEU A 210 0.80 -26.29 3.42
CA LEU A 210 0.84 -25.23 4.42
C LEU A 210 -0.46 -25.31 5.21
N GLN A 211 -0.35 -25.48 6.52
CA GLN A 211 -1.49 -25.60 7.43
C GLN A 211 -1.41 -24.56 8.54
N LEU A 212 -2.57 -24.09 8.99
CA LEU A 212 -2.70 -23.39 10.26
C LEU A 212 -3.02 -24.45 11.32
N GLN A 213 -2.22 -24.52 12.38
CA GLN A 213 -2.46 -25.42 13.50
C GLN A 213 -2.38 -24.63 14.81
N LYS A 214 -3.52 -24.46 15.48
CA LYS A 214 -3.63 -23.65 16.72
C LYS A 214 -3.00 -22.26 16.56
N GLY A 215 -3.26 -21.60 15.43
CA GLY A 215 -2.75 -20.25 15.11
C GLY A 215 -1.29 -20.19 14.63
N ARG A 216 -0.59 -21.33 14.53
CA ARG A 216 0.77 -21.40 13.98
C ARG A 216 0.77 -21.91 12.55
N LEU A 217 1.60 -21.33 11.70
CA LEU A 217 1.82 -21.82 10.35
C LEU A 217 2.79 -23.02 10.38
N LEU A 218 2.38 -24.14 9.79
CA LEU A 218 3.18 -25.34 9.61
C LEU A 218 3.34 -25.64 8.13
N LEU A 219 4.58 -25.57 7.63
CA LEU A 219 4.93 -25.99 6.28
C LEU A 219 5.46 -27.43 6.31
N THR A 220 4.84 -28.32 5.55
CA THR A 220 5.25 -29.73 5.43
C THR A 220 5.62 -30.04 3.97
N LEU A 221 6.83 -30.56 3.77
CA LEU A 221 7.33 -31.07 2.49
C LEU A 221 7.41 -32.60 2.56
N ARG A 222 6.78 -33.29 1.63
CA ARG A 222 6.87 -34.75 1.47
C ARG A 222 7.53 -35.07 0.15
N ARG A 223 8.51 -35.98 0.21
CA ARG A 223 9.20 -36.52 -0.97
C ARG A 223 8.54 -37.84 -1.34
N GLY A 224 8.17 -38.02 -2.61
CA GLY A 224 7.53 -39.25 -3.04
C GLY A 224 8.50 -40.43 -3.11
N THR A 225 7.96 -41.64 -2.95
CA THR A 225 8.73 -42.87 -2.77
C THR A 225 8.90 -43.72 -4.04
N THR A 226 8.41 -43.27 -5.20
CA THR A 226 8.49 -44.04 -6.46
C THR A 226 9.90 -43.96 -7.07
N PRO A 227 10.66 -45.07 -7.14
CA PRO A 227 11.89 -45.12 -7.93
C PRO A 227 11.53 -45.01 -9.41
N LYS A 228 12.28 -44.22 -10.20
CA LYS A 228 12.19 -44.30 -11.66
C LYS A 228 12.52 -45.75 -12.08
N PRO A 229 11.71 -46.43 -12.90
CA PRO A 229 12.14 -47.69 -13.48
C PRO A 229 13.37 -47.42 -14.36
N SER A 230 14.50 -48.04 -13.99
CA SER A 230 15.67 -48.13 -14.85
C SER A 230 15.33 -49.10 -15.98
N TYR A 231 15.07 -48.59 -17.18
CA TYR A 231 15.12 -49.44 -18.36
C TYR A 231 16.60 -49.76 -18.64
N SER A 232 17.02 -50.96 -18.26
CA SER A 232 18.25 -51.58 -18.72
C SER A 232 18.13 -51.95 -20.20
N GLN A 233 19.24 -51.79 -20.92
CA GLN A 233 19.44 -52.04 -22.34
C GLN A 233 18.93 -53.42 -22.82
N CYS A 234 18.39 -53.47 -24.04
CA CYS A 234 18.40 -54.67 -24.87
C CYS A 234 19.44 -54.48 -25.98
N HIS A 235 20.31 -55.47 -26.16
CA HIS A 235 21.27 -55.57 -27.25
C HIS A 235 20.57 -55.94 -28.56
N ASP A 236 21.05 -55.35 -29.65
CA ASP A 236 20.74 -55.76 -31.02
C ASP A 236 21.44 -57.09 -31.36
N HIS A 237 20.70 -57.99 -32.01
CA HIS A 237 21.22 -59.05 -32.87
C HIS A 237 20.45 -59.06 -34.17
#